data_AF-A0A2P1G2N8-F1
#
_entry.id   AF-A0A2P1G2N8-F1
#
_cell.length_a   1.000
_cell.length_b   1.000
_cell.length_c   1.000
_cell.angle_alpha   90.00
_cell.angle_beta   90.00
_cell.angle_gamma   90.00
#
_symmetry.space_group_name_H-M   'P 1'
#
loop_
_entity.id
_entity.type
_entity.pdbx_description
1 polymer ?
#
loop_
_entity_poly.entity_id
_entity_poly.type
_entity_poly.pdbx_seq_one_letter_code
_entity_poly.pdbx_strand_id
1 'polypeptide(L)'
;MLYVKRKNLFEVFFEKRHSLIIQFNNGDLSKKEFLKENFNFITSLNIKPFIKIDSFEKGMFNYQYYNSLAKYYLMLANEIKNTNKHRKYFVEYKNTGLSLYHQKDLTTISILRLVDFENVDAYYVKTNSKFLNGKLYEIVLSDYKEAIFHSKALWLADILREKNVFSEKKKESVIDSYINKLY
;
A
#
# COMPACT_ATOMS: atom_id res chain seq x y z
N MET A 1 -22.58 -33.21 10.11
CA MET A 1 -22.34 -31.94 10.82
C MET A 1 -21.33 -31.15 10.01
N LEU A 2 -21.76 -30.12 9.27
CA LEU A 2 -20.86 -29.30 8.43
C LEU A 2 -20.05 -28.39 9.35
N TYR A 3 -18.76 -28.67 9.50
CA TYR A 3 -17.85 -27.84 10.28
C TYR A 3 -17.54 -26.58 9.48
N VAL A 4 -18.30 -25.49 9.72
CA VAL A 4 -17.98 -24.19 9.12
C VAL A 4 -16.77 -23.64 9.87
N LYS A 5 -15.58 -23.75 9.26
CA LYS A 5 -14.36 -23.13 9.79
C LYS A 5 -14.60 -21.62 9.89
N ARG A 6 -14.67 -21.10 11.12
CA ARG A 6 -14.79 -19.67 11.38
C ARG A 6 -13.54 -18.98 10.86
N LYS A 7 -13.68 -18.10 9.87
CA LYS A 7 -12.54 -17.38 9.29
C LYS A 7 -11.90 -16.47 10.34
N ASN A 8 -10.57 -16.44 10.37
CA ASN A 8 -9.86 -15.51 11.24
C ASN A 8 -9.87 -14.09 10.65
N LEU A 9 -9.53 -13.09 11.46
CA LEU A 9 -9.52 -11.68 11.06
C LEU A 9 -8.71 -11.44 9.77
N PHE A 10 -7.52 -12.02 9.67
CA PHE A 10 -6.60 -11.79 8.56
C PHE A 10 -7.13 -12.44 7.28
N GLU A 11 -7.70 -13.64 7.36
CA GLU A 11 -8.39 -14.30 6.24
C GLU A 11 -9.51 -13.39 5.69
N VAL A 12 -10.39 -12.89 6.55
CA VAL A 12 -11.48 -11.96 6.15
C VAL A 12 -10.91 -10.69 5.51
N PHE A 13 -9.84 -10.14 6.09
CA PHE A 13 -9.18 -8.94 5.59
C PHE A 13 -8.61 -9.14 4.19
N PHE A 14 -7.77 -10.17 4.01
CA PHE A 14 -7.09 -10.41 2.74
C PHE A 14 -8.07 -10.84 1.65
N GLU A 15 -9.06 -11.67 1.95
CA GLU A 15 -10.10 -12.06 0.99
C GLU A 15 -10.91 -10.85 0.49
N LYS A 16 -11.34 -9.97 1.39
CA LYS A 16 -12.11 -8.79 0.99
C LYS A 16 -11.26 -7.84 0.14
N ARG A 17 -9.98 -7.66 0.49
CA ARG A 17 -9.06 -6.86 -0.34
C ARG A 17 -8.86 -7.47 -1.72
N HIS A 18 -8.62 -8.78 -1.80
CA HIS A 18 -8.46 -9.49 -3.05
C HIS A 18 -9.71 -9.32 -3.95
N SER A 19 -10.90 -9.45 -3.36
CA SER A 19 -12.17 -9.21 -4.06
C SER A 19 -12.29 -7.79 -4.61
N LEU A 20 -11.90 -6.75 -3.85
CA LEU A 20 -11.92 -5.36 -4.33
C LEU A 20 -10.92 -5.15 -5.48
N ILE A 21 -9.75 -5.79 -5.43
CA ILE A 21 -8.76 -5.72 -6.51
C ILE A 21 -9.31 -6.35 -7.79
N ILE A 22 -9.96 -7.52 -7.71
CA ILE A 22 -10.61 -8.16 -8.85
C ILE A 22 -11.66 -7.23 -9.48
N GLN A 23 -12.56 -6.67 -8.67
CA GLN A 23 -13.61 -5.76 -9.15
C GLN A 23 -13.02 -4.52 -9.86
N PHE A 24 -11.97 -3.92 -9.30
CA PHE A 24 -11.27 -2.81 -9.95
C PHE A 24 -10.58 -3.22 -11.27
N ASN A 25 -9.97 -4.41 -11.29
CA ASN A 25 -9.30 -4.92 -12.49
C ASN A 25 -10.29 -5.19 -13.62
N ASN A 26 -11.45 -5.78 -13.30
CA ASN A 26 -12.55 -6.03 -14.23
C ASN A 26 -13.26 -4.76 -14.70
N GLY A 27 -13.09 -3.65 -13.99
CA GLY A 27 -13.75 -2.37 -14.31
C GLY A 27 -15.09 -2.17 -13.62
N ASP A 28 -15.48 -3.07 -12.71
CA ASP A 28 -16.70 -2.96 -11.90
C ASP A 28 -16.64 -1.79 -10.91
N LEU A 29 -15.43 -1.39 -10.53
CA LEU A 29 -15.16 -0.22 -9.70
C LEU A 29 -14.28 0.77 -10.44
N SER A 30 -14.65 2.04 -10.43
CA SER A 30 -13.72 3.13 -10.74
C SER A 30 -12.62 3.21 -9.68
N LYS A 31 -11.52 3.90 -10.01
CA LYS A 31 -10.43 4.14 -9.05
C LYS A 31 -10.91 4.85 -7.78
N LYS A 32 -11.83 5.81 -7.93
CA LYS A 32 -12.41 6.55 -6.80
C LYS A 32 -13.24 5.64 -5.90
N GLU A 33 -14.09 4.80 -6.50
CA GLU A 33 -14.89 3.82 -5.76
C GLU A 33 -14.01 2.78 -5.08
N PHE A 34 -13.01 2.24 -5.77
CA PHE A 34 -12.05 1.31 -5.18
C PHE A 34 -11.37 1.89 -3.93
N LEU A 35 -10.91 3.15 -3.98
CA LEU A 35 -10.30 3.80 -2.81
C LEU A 35 -11.29 4.01 -1.67
N LYS A 36 -12.52 4.41 -1.99
CA LYS A 36 -13.59 4.61 -1.00
C LYS A 36 -14.00 3.30 -0.35
N GLU A 37 -14.19 2.23 -1.11
CA GLU A 37 -14.56 0.91 -0.60
C GLU A 37 -13.46 0.30 0.26
N ASN A 38 -12.18 0.48 -0.11
CA ASN A 38 -11.06 0.08 0.75
C ASN A 38 -11.07 0.84 2.08
N PHE A 39 -11.31 2.15 2.06
CA PHE A 39 -11.40 2.97 3.26
C PHE A 39 -12.59 2.57 4.15
N ASN A 40 -13.78 2.42 3.57
CA ASN A 40 -14.99 2.00 4.27
C ASN A 40 -14.80 0.63 4.91
N PHE A 41 -14.22 -0.32 4.17
CA PHE A 41 -13.94 -1.65 4.70
C PHE A 41 -13.00 -1.58 5.91
N ILE A 42 -11.84 -0.92 5.76
CA ILE A 42 -10.86 -0.82 6.85
C ILE A 42 -11.44 -0.16 8.09
N THR A 43 -12.21 0.93 7.93
CA THR A 43 -12.82 1.62 9.06
C THR A 43 -13.95 0.81 9.70
N SER A 44 -14.70 0.03 8.92
CA SER A 44 -15.77 -0.84 9.44
C SER A 44 -15.27 -1.99 10.31
N LEU A 45 -14.02 -2.43 10.11
CA LEU A 45 -13.40 -3.45 10.96
C LEU A 45 -13.21 -2.96 12.40
N ASN A 46 -13.18 -1.65 12.63
CA ASN A 46 -12.94 -1.02 13.92
C ASN A 46 -11.68 -1.54 14.64
N ILE A 47 -10.64 -1.86 13.85
CA ILE A 47 -9.35 -2.37 14.33
C ILE A 47 -8.28 -1.35 14.00
N LYS A 48 -7.54 -0.94 15.03
CA LYS A 48 -6.37 -0.06 14.88
C LYS A 48 -5.15 -0.88 14.45
N PRO A 49 -4.16 -0.24 13.80
CA PRO A 49 -2.88 -0.88 13.51
C PRO A 49 -2.25 -1.48 14.78
N PHE A 50 -1.64 -2.65 14.63
CA PHE A 50 -0.95 -3.34 15.71
C PHE A 50 0.32 -2.59 16.09
N ILE A 51 0.51 -2.33 17.39
CA ILE A 51 1.71 -1.66 17.90
C ILE A 51 2.96 -2.55 17.71
N LYS A 52 2.82 -3.85 18.02
CA LYS A 52 3.88 -4.83 17.84
C LYS A 52 3.63 -5.62 16.56
N ILE A 53 4.57 -5.51 15.61
CA ILE A 53 4.60 -6.30 14.37
C ILE A 53 5.54 -7.47 14.62
N ASP A 54 5.00 -8.57 15.14
CA ASP A 54 5.71 -9.83 15.46
C ASP A 54 5.30 -10.99 14.54
N SER A 55 4.50 -10.69 13.52
CA SER A 55 4.02 -11.64 12.52
C SER A 55 3.83 -10.91 11.20
N PHE A 56 3.99 -11.66 10.12
CA PHE A 56 3.86 -11.16 8.76
C PHE A 56 2.45 -10.60 8.51
N GLU A 57 1.41 -11.27 9.00
CA GLU A 57 0.01 -10.89 8.83
C GLU A 57 -0.32 -9.54 9.50
N LYS A 58 0.20 -9.31 10.72
CA LYS A 58 0.05 -8.00 11.39
C LYS A 58 0.76 -6.90 10.61
N GLY A 59 1.95 -7.17 10.10
CA GLY A 59 2.69 -6.24 9.26
C GLY A 59 1.93 -5.89 7.99
N MET A 60 1.47 -6.90 7.27
CA MET A 60 0.67 -6.73 6.05
C MET A 60 -0.66 -6.01 6.31
N PHE A 61 -1.34 -6.31 7.41
CA PHE A 61 -2.53 -5.58 7.82
C PHE A 61 -2.22 -4.09 8.03
N ASN A 62 -1.20 -3.76 8.84
CA ASN A 62 -0.79 -2.38 9.09
C ASN A 62 -0.41 -1.67 7.78
N TYR A 63 0.35 -2.34 6.91
CA TYR A 63 0.77 -1.77 5.64
C TYR A 63 -0.44 -1.39 4.79
N GLN A 64 -1.38 -2.32 4.64
CA GLN A 64 -2.58 -2.12 3.84
C GLN A 64 -3.54 -1.10 4.48
N TYR A 65 -3.62 -1.07 5.81
CA TYR A 65 -4.35 -0.06 6.56
C TYR A 65 -3.84 1.34 6.22
N TYR A 66 -2.55 1.59 6.45
CA TYR A 66 -1.94 2.90 6.23
C TYR A 66 -1.98 3.30 4.74
N ASN A 67 -1.69 2.37 3.84
CA ASN A 67 -1.74 2.59 2.39
C ASN A 67 -3.12 3.02 1.91
N SER A 68 -4.18 2.35 2.38
CA SER A 68 -5.55 2.62 1.92
C SER A 68 -6.04 3.97 2.43
N LEU A 69 -5.83 4.27 3.71
CA LEU A 69 -6.20 5.57 4.28
C LEU A 69 -5.40 6.70 3.61
N ALA A 70 -4.09 6.51 3.38
CA ALA A 70 -3.27 7.51 2.72
C ALA A 70 -3.80 7.85 1.32
N LYS A 71 -4.11 6.84 0.51
CA LYS A 71 -4.68 7.02 -0.82
C LYS A 71 -6.03 7.74 -0.78
N TYR A 72 -6.90 7.38 0.18
CA TYR A 72 -8.20 8.03 0.35
C TYR A 72 -8.08 9.51 0.72
N TYR A 73 -7.27 9.86 1.74
CA TYR A 73 -7.09 11.26 2.12
C TYR A 73 -6.41 12.10 1.03
N LEU A 74 -5.44 11.54 0.29
CA LEU A 74 -4.84 12.24 -0.84
C LEU A 74 -5.82 12.43 -2.00
N MET A 75 -6.74 11.50 -2.22
CA MET A 75 -7.85 11.67 -3.17
C MET A 75 -8.73 12.84 -2.74
N LEU A 76 -9.19 12.89 -1.48
CA LEU A 76 -9.98 14.02 -0.97
C LEU A 76 -9.24 15.36 -1.10
N ALA A 77 -7.94 15.39 -0.80
CA ALA A 77 -7.13 16.60 -0.98
C ALA A 77 -7.13 17.05 -2.45
N ASN A 78 -6.94 16.14 -3.41
CA ASN A 78 -6.96 16.48 -4.83
C ASN A 78 -8.33 16.99 -5.30
N GLU A 79 -9.44 16.43 -4.78
CA GLU A 79 -10.78 16.91 -5.09
C GLU A 79 -10.99 18.34 -4.62
N ILE A 80 -10.59 18.67 -3.38
CA ILE A 80 -10.71 20.04 -2.85
C ILE A 80 -9.82 21.01 -3.62
N LYS A 81 -8.59 20.60 -3.97
CA LYS A 81 -7.66 21.43 -4.76
C LYS A 81 -8.31 21.95 -6.04
N ASN A 82 -9.14 21.14 -6.69
CA ASN A 82 -9.81 21.49 -7.94
C ASN A 82 -11.00 22.46 -7.75
N THR A 83 -11.48 22.65 -6.52
CA THR A 83 -12.62 23.53 -6.22
C THR A 83 -12.23 24.96 -5.82
N ASN A 84 -10.95 25.21 -5.53
CA ASN A 84 -10.41 26.48 -4.98
C ASN A 84 -11.10 26.99 -3.69
N LYS A 85 -11.97 26.21 -3.07
CA LYS A 85 -12.62 26.50 -1.78
C LYS A 85 -11.95 25.69 -0.67
N HIS A 86 -12.17 26.07 0.59
CA HIS A 86 -11.88 25.19 1.73
C HIS A 86 -10.39 24.76 1.89
N ARG A 87 -9.45 25.69 1.65
CA ARG A 87 -7.98 25.45 1.72
C ARG A 87 -7.51 24.76 3.01
N LYS A 88 -8.17 25.00 4.15
CA LYS A 88 -7.89 24.33 5.42
C LYS A 88 -7.99 22.80 5.29
N TYR A 89 -9.07 22.29 4.71
CA TYR A 89 -9.31 20.86 4.53
C TYR A 89 -8.35 20.24 3.52
N PHE A 90 -7.96 20.97 2.46
CA PHE A 90 -6.90 20.52 1.54
C PHE A 90 -5.60 20.23 2.29
N VAL A 91 -5.15 21.18 3.13
CA VAL A 91 -3.91 21.04 3.91
C VAL A 91 -4.03 19.87 4.89
N GLU A 92 -5.16 19.78 5.60
CA GLU A 92 -5.43 18.72 6.56
C GLU A 92 -5.37 17.33 5.91
N TYR A 93 -6.15 17.09 4.85
CA TYR A 93 -6.17 15.81 4.15
C TYR A 93 -4.82 15.47 3.53
N LYS A 94 -4.12 16.46 2.96
CA LYS A 94 -2.79 16.24 2.40
C LYS A 94 -1.80 15.82 3.49
N ASN A 95 -1.75 16.53 4.61
CA ASN A 95 -0.83 16.22 5.70
C ASN A 95 -1.14 14.85 6.33
N THR A 96 -2.41 14.53 6.54
CA THR A 96 -2.86 13.22 7.02
C THR A 96 -2.42 12.11 6.06
N GLY A 97 -2.66 12.27 4.75
CA GLY A 97 -2.24 11.30 3.75
C GLY A 97 -0.73 11.06 3.71
N LEU A 98 0.07 12.13 3.81
CA LEU A 98 1.53 12.04 3.86
C LEU A 98 2.04 11.35 5.14
N SER A 99 1.45 11.69 6.29
CA SER A 99 1.77 11.04 7.57
C SER A 99 1.47 9.54 7.52
N LEU A 100 0.33 9.14 6.95
CA LEU A 100 -0.03 7.73 6.78
C LEU A 100 0.93 7.01 5.82
N TYR A 101 1.39 7.64 4.74
CA TYR A 101 2.44 7.03 3.91
C TYR A 101 3.77 6.85 4.64
N HIS A 102 4.13 7.77 5.53
CA HIS A 102 5.29 7.57 6.38
C HIS A 102 5.11 6.36 7.30
N GLN A 103 3.95 6.20 7.94
CA GLN A 103 3.63 5.02 8.77
C GLN A 103 3.61 3.71 7.96
N LYS A 104 3.15 3.75 6.71
CA LYS A 104 3.23 2.64 5.76
C LYS A 104 4.68 2.22 5.50
N ASP A 105 5.58 3.18 5.27
CA ASP A 105 7.01 2.90 5.06
C ASP A 105 7.68 2.37 6.32
N LEU A 106 7.34 2.91 7.50
CA LEU A 106 7.78 2.37 8.80
C LEU A 106 7.31 0.93 9.02
N THR A 107 6.07 0.61 8.62
CA THR A 107 5.57 -0.77 8.67
C THR A 107 6.35 -1.67 7.72
N THR A 108 6.68 -1.17 6.53
CA THR A 108 7.45 -1.93 5.54
C THR A 108 8.81 -2.32 6.10
N ILE A 109 9.54 -1.40 6.72
CA ILE A 109 10.83 -1.73 7.36
C ILE A 109 10.68 -2.73 8.52
N SER A 110 9.59 -2.65 9.29
CA SER A 110 9.30 -3.66 10.33
C SER A 110 9.11 -5.05 9.75
N ILE A 111 8.39 -5.18 8.63
CA ILE A 111 8.22 -6.47 7.93
C ILE A 111 9.56 -6.98 7.42
N LEU A 112 10.36 -6.12 6.78
CA LEU A 112 11.67 -6.50 6.26
C LEU A 112 12.63 -6.99 7.35
N ARG A 113 12.56 -6.40 8.55
CA ARG A 113 13.31 -6.86 9.72
C ARG A 113 12.81 -8.19 10.28
N LEU A 114 11.52 -8.51 10.15
CA LEU A 114 11.01 -9.82 10.60
C LEU A 114 11.52 -10.98 9.74
N VAL A 115 11.82 -10.70 8.47
CA VAL A 115 12.35 -11.68 7.52
C VAL A 115 13.86 -11.52 7.31
N ASP A 116 14.53 -10.74 8.15
CA ASP A 116 15.98 -10.46 8.08
C ASP A 116 16.49 -10.00 6.70
N PHE A 117 15.61 -9.35 5.90
CA PHE A 117 15.86 -8.98 4.51
C PHE A 117 16.20 -10.17 3.59
N GLU A 118 15.93 -11.40 4.01
CA GLU A 118 16.11 -12.59 3.19
C GLU A 118 15.05 -12.63 2.08
N ASN A 119 15.47 -13.07 0.89
CA ASN A 119 14.59 -13.26 -0.26
C ASN A 119 13.80 -11.99 -0.67
N VAL A 120 14.40 -10.82 -0.40
CA VAL A 120 13.91 -9.49 -0.76
C VAL A 120 14.60 -8.99 -2.02
N ASP A 121 13.80 -8.57 -3.00
CA ASP A 121 14.25 -7.82 -4.16
C ASP A 121 13.58 -6.44 -4.18
N ALA A 122 14.37 -5.37 -4.30
CA ALA A 122 13.86 -4.02 -4.49
C ALA A 122 14.42 -3.37 -5.76
N TYR A 123 13.60 -2.61 -6.48
CA TYR A 123 14.00 -1.94 -7.72
C TYR A 123 13.07 -0.81 -8.10
N TYR A 124 13.56 0.14 -8.90
CA TYR A 124 12.71 1.18 -9.46
C TYR A 124 11.68 0.62 -10.43
N VAL A 125 10.46 1.15 -10.36
CA VAL A 125 9.35 0.75 -11.22
C VAL A 125 9.35 1.62 -12.47
N LYS A 126 9.23 0.99 -13.64
CA LYS A 126 8.92 1.68 -14.90
C LYS A 126 7.48 2.19 -14.84
N THR A 127 7.31 3.46 -15.13
CA THR A 127 6.00 4.10 -15.05
C THR A 127 5.89 5.22 -16.08
N ASN A 128 4.70 5.36 -16.67
CA ASN A 128 4.37 6.46 -17.58
C ASN A 128 4.26 7.82 -16.88
N SER A 129 4.16 7.83 -15.54
CA SER A 129 4.07 9.07 -14.77
C SER A 129 5.43 9.75 -14.66
N LYS A 130 5.58 10.92 -15.28
CA LYS A 130 6.77 11.78 -15.12
C LYS A 130 7.08 12.12 -13.66
N PHE A 131 6.06 12.15 -12.80
CA PHE A 131 6.21 12.45 -11.38
C PHE A 131 6.78 11.27 -10.57
N LEU A 132 6.49 10.04 -10.97
CA LEU A 132 6.88 8.82 -10.26
C LEU A 132 8.11 8.14 -10.87
N ASN A 133 8.39 8.38 -12.15
CA ASN A 133 9.52 7.79 -12.86
C ASN A 133 10.84 8.13 -12.16
N GLY A 134 11.61 7.08 -11.82
CA GLY A 134 12.87 7.21 -11.07
C GLY A 134 12.71 7.58 -9.59
N LYS A 135 11.49 7.52 -9.04
CA LYS A 135 11.21 7.77 -7.62
C LYS A 135 10.42 6.65 -6.97
N LEU A 136 9.47 6.06 -7.70
CA LEU A 136 8.72 4.90 -7.25
C LEU A 136 9.59 3.65 -7.39
N TYR A 137 9.74 2.93 -6.30
CA TYR A 137 10.33 1.61 -6.29
C TYR A 137 9.38 0.60 -5.65
N GLU A 138 9.58 -0.64 -6.05
CA GLU A 138 8.86 -1.82 -5.57
C GLU A 138 9.82 -2.66 -4.73
N ILE A 139 9.30 -3.29 -3.69
CA ILE A 139 9.99 -4.24 -2.84
C ILE A 139 9.16 -5.53 -2.86
N VAL A 140 9.77 -6.63 -3.24
CA VAL A 140 9.14 -7.93 -3.45
C VAL A 140 9.77 -8.92 -2.48
N LEU A 141 8.94 -9.59 -1.68
CA LEU A 141 9.37 -10.69 -0.83
C LEU A 141 8.97 -11.98 -1.53
N SER A 142 9.95 -12.73 -2.04
CA SER A 142 9.68 -13.91 -2.88
C SER A 142 9.08 -15.09 -2.12
N ASP A 143 9.34 -15.20 -0.81
CA ASP A 143 8.76 -16.24 0.06
C ASP A 143 7.28 -16.00 0.40
N TYR A 144 6.80 -14.77 0.23
CA TYR A 144 5.45 -14.37 0.64
C TYR A 144 4.63 -13.99 -0.59
N LYS A 145 3.70 -14.87 -0.94
CA LYS A 145 2.75 -14.62 -2.04
C LYS A 145 2.04 -13.28 -1.82
N GLU A 146 2.03 -12.43 -2.84
CA GLU A 146 1.39 -11.09 -2.85
C GLU A 146 2.03 -10.02 -1.92
N ALA A 147 3.22 -10.29 -1.37
CA ALA A 147 3.97 -9.35 -0.54
C ALA A 147 4.76 -8.33 -1.37
N ILE A 148 4.02 -7.40 -1.98
CA ILE A 148 4.58 -6.40 -2.88
C ILE A 148 4.33 -5.02 -2.29
N PHE A 149 5.43 -4.33 -1.96
CA PHE A 149 5.40 -3.02 -1.33
C PHE A 149 5.89 -1.95 -2.30
N HIS A 150 5.24 -0.80 -2.27
CA HIS A 150 5.64 0.38 -3.02
C HIS A 150 6.09 1.50 -2.10
N SER A 151 7.18 2.17 -2.43
CA SER A 151 7.59 3.39 -1.72
C SER A 151 8.32 4.38 -2.64
N LYS A 152 8.48 5.60 -2.11
CA LYS A 152 9.29 6.69 -2.68
C LYS A 152 10.23 7.29 -1.63
N ALA A 153 10.25 6.73 -0.43
CA ALA A 153 11.06 7.23 0.65
C ALA A 153 12.53 6.95 0.36
N LEU A 154 13.35 8.00 0.28
CA LEU A 154 14.78 7.87 0.04
C LEU A 154 15.46 7.11 1.18
N TRP A 155 15.13 7.46 2.44
CA TRP A 155 15.67 6.78 3.61
C TRP A 155 15.45 5.25 3.60
N LEU A 156 14.31 4.79 3.10
CA LEU A 156 14.02 3.36 3.01
C LEU A 156 14.80 2.71 1.86
N ALA A 157 14.98 3.42 0.74
CA ALA A 157 15.84 2.96 -0.35
C ALA A 157 17.30 2.85 0.10
N ASP A 158 17.78 3.79 0.91
CA ASP A 158 19.15 3.77 1.45
C ASP A 158 19.37 2.55 2.35
N ILE A 159 18.41 2.23 3.23
CA ILE A 159 18.49 1.00 4.03
C ILE A 159 18.51 -0.26 3.15
N LEU A 160 17.69 -0.30 2.09
CA LEU A 160 17.65 -1.44 1.16
C LEU A 160 18.99 -1.59 0.40
N ARG A 161 19.66 -0.48 0.07
CA ARG A 161 21.01 -0.50 -0.53
C ARG A 161 22.06 -0.99 0.46
N GLU A 162 22.03 -0.50 1.69
CA GLU A 162 22.93 -0.96 2.76
C GLU A 162 22.81 -2.46 3.00
N LYS A 163 21.59 -3.00 2.83
CA LYS A 163 21.31 -4.44 2.91
C LYS A 163 21.58 -5.21 1.62
N ASN A 164 22.09 -4.56 0.56
CA ASN A 164 22.37 -5.14 -0.76
C ASN A 164 21.17 -5.81 -1.45
N VAL A 165 19.95 -5.38 -1.12
CA VAL A 165 18.69 -5.89 -1.72
C VAL A 165 18.06 -4.93 -2.73
N PHE A 166 18.70 -3.77 -2.96
CA PHE A 166 18.20 -2.75 -3.90
C PHE A 166 18.97 -2.74 -5.22
N SER A 167 18.25 -2.86 -6.33
CA SER A 167 18.76 -2.70 -7.69
C SER A 167 18.43 -1.31 -8.25
N GLU A 168 19.46 -0.61 -8.73
CA GLU A 168 19.29 0.68 -9.43
C GLU A 168 18.65 0.52 -10.82
N LYS A 169 18.49 -0.71 -11.32
CA LYS A 169 17.83 -0.98 -12.61
C LYS A 169 16.33 -0.79 -12.48
N LYS A 170 15.71 -0.26 -13.54
CA LYS A 170 14.25 -0.16 -13.66
C LYS A 170 13.67 -1.47 -14.16
N LYS A 171 12.62 -1.97 -13.53
CA LYS A 171 11.83 -3.14 -13.98
C LYS A 171 10.36 -2.78 -14.13
N GLU A 172 9.63 -3.57 -14.91
CA GLU A 172 8.16 -3.52 -14.84
C GLU A 172 7.71 -3.95 -13.43
N SER A 173 6.60 -3.42 -12.95
CA SER A 173 6.06 -3.86 -11.66
C SER A 173 5.60 -5.32 -11.77
N VAL A 174 5.77 -6.11 -10.71
CA VAL A 174 5.23 -7.49 -10.67
C VAL A 174 3.70 -7.49 -10.74
N ILE A 175 3.05 -6.36 -10.40
CA ILE A 175 1.61 -6.15 -10.49
C ILE A 175 1.24 -5.14 -11.57
N ASP A 176 1.98 -5.09 -12.69
CA ASP A 176 1.85 -4.08 -13.74
C ASP A 176 0.40 -3.85 -14.24
N SER A 177 -0.44 -4.90 -14.27
CA SER A 177 -1.86 -4.79 -14.63
C SER A 177 -2.70 -3.92 -13.65
N TYR A 178 -2.24 -3.77 -12.41
CA TYR A 178 -2.88 -3.00 -11.33
C TYR A 178 -2.35 -1.56 -11.19
N ILE A 179 -1.10 -1.29 -11.64
CA ILE A 179 -0.44 0.03 -11.49
C ILE A 179 -0.63 0.93 -12.73
N ASN A 180 -0.67 0.35 -13.93
CA ASN A 180 -0.60 1.12 -15.19
C ASN A 180 -1.94 1.62 -15.73
N LYS A 181 -3.07 1.47 -15.01
CA LYS A 181 -4.29 2.23 -15.32
C LYS A 181 -4.07 3.71 -14.98
N LEU A 182 -3.86 4.52 -16.02
CA LEU A 182 -3.66 5.97 -15.96
C LEU A 182 -4.81 6.69 -15.23
N TYR A 183 -4.51 7.90 -14.72
CA TYR A 183 -5.45 8.85 -14.13
C TYR A 183 -6.42 9.42 -15.15
#